data_AF-A0A3N1GDJ8-F1
#
_entry.id   AF-A0A3N1GDJ8-F1
#
_cell.length_a   1.000
_cell.length_b   1.000
_cell.length_c   1.000
_cell.angle_alpha   90.00
_cell.angle_beta   90.00
_cell.angle_gamma   90.00
#
_symmetry.space_group_name_H-M   'P 1'
#
loop_
_entity.id
_entity.type
_entity.pdbx_description
1 polymer ?
#
loop_
_entity_poly.entity_id
_entity_poly.type
_entity_poly.pdbx_seq_one_letter_code
_entity_poly.pdbx_strand_id
1 'polypeptide(L)'
;MTHTEHIAWSQRPSFRPRQVLTAEQLNRGLEDELNRQRLLNRAVHGYGVVLGFGPVVDEDGDLVLRHECLEITTGLALDRHGRMLYWPGGHLGVRDTVGERLTRPGHYTLYAHYARRPPLTDGCPPSIADRSPWWLEGVVFTLGHGCRHIDRHCPDHPIGFCVGHEEYVCRRTGSLPGQNDHTVPVSEDVAWLPRRPGDLRPTCVEDWTYDPDPEVAVPIACLEIGDLVDRDREGPDCEPRYGLLPSPPRACSVRPLVYRNPLLYELVTGGDVALPRVKSISWYGWIERGWATPVEWNEFEHTITTTGFEVWFTRPIRVATLHEASVFLTAILRDRDADYLRSRRVPTDGRHDKSRVEPLDRHGDVAGGVRLRPTREWLQNEVTGKYSNLFDGVRFELTIRGQLLRDHCGRMLDARPIDARGHGEARPGGDFVSAFQVGSAEGYRQIRPDGEDEE
;
A
#
# COMPACT_ATOMS: atom_id res chain seq x y z
N MET A 1 -20.33 -0.11 43.50
CA MET A 1 -18.93 -0.23 43.04
C MET A 1 -18.62 -1.70 42.94
N THR A 2 -18.75 -2.27 41.75
CA THR A 2 -18.41 -3.67 41.47
C THR A 2 -16.89 -3.80 41.46
N HIS A 3 -16.34 -4.75 42.22
CA HIS A 3 -14.93 -5.11 42.14
C HIS A 3 -14.60 -5.48 40.69
N THR A 4 -13.80 -4.65 40.01
CA THR A 4 -13.21 -5.00 38.73
C THR A 4 -12.19 -6.08 39.02
N GLU A 5 -12.56 -7.35 38.86
CA GLU A 5 -11.59 -8.44 38.94
C GLU A 5 -10.53 -8.19 37.87
N HIS A 6 -9.27 -8.04 38.30
CA HIS A 6 -8.15 -7.94 37.40
C HIS A 6 -7.98 -9.30 36.69
N ILE A 7 -8.50 -9.41 35.48
CA ILE A 7 -8.31 -10.59 34.64
C ILE A 7 -6.87 -10.56 34.14
N ALA A 8 -6.11 -11.62 34.44
CA ALA A 8 -4.78 -11.79 33.88
C ALA A 8 -4.87 -11.89 32.34
N TRP A 9 -4.11 -11.03 31.64
CA TRP A 9 -4.13 -10.97 30.18
C TRP A 9 -3.49 -12.20 29.51
N SER A 10 -2.70 -12.98 30.27
CA SER A 10 -2.14 -14.26 29.84
C SER A 10 -2.48 -15.33 30.87
N GLN A 11 -2.86 -16.51 30.36
CA GLN A 11 -3.16 -17.71 31.13
C GLN A 11 -2.06 -18.77 30.97
N ARG A 12 -0.83 -18.34 30.61
CA ARG A 12 0.28 -19.24 30.37
C ARG A 12 0.58 -20.09 31.61
N PRO A 13 0.61 -21.43 31.48
CA PRO A 13 1.02 -22.30 32.58
C PRO A 13 2.46 -22.01 33.00
N SER A 14 2.72 -22.01 34.31
CA SER A 14 4.09 -21.99 34.83
C SER A 14 4.66 -23.42 34.80
N PHE A 15 5.78 -23.60 34.10
CA PHE A 15 6.51 -24.87 34.07
C PHE A 15 7.70 -24.81 35.04
N ARG A 16 7.75 -25.76 35.98
CA ARG A 16 8.86 -25.88 36.94
C ARG A 16 9.82 -27.02 36.54
N PRO A 17 11.10 -26.93 36.89
CA PRO A 17 12.02 -28.04 36.69
C PRO A 17 11.48 -29.32 37.34
N ARG A 18 11.57 -30.45 36.61
CA ARG A 18 11.10 -31.79 37.03
C ARG A 18 9.58 -31.91 37.23
N GLN A 19 8.78 -30.94 36.82
CA GLN A 19 7.32 -31.05 36.82
C GLN A 19 6.86 -32.08 35.79
N VAL A 20 5.90 -32.93 36.17
CA VAL A 20 5.20 -33.80 35.24
C VAL A 20 4.27 -32.95 34.37
N LEU A 21 4.49 -32.97 33.05
CA LEU A 21 3.66 -32.26 32.09
C LEU A 21 2.33 -32.99 31.90
N THR A 22 1.24 -32.25 31.96
CA THR A 22 -0.10 -32.77 31.65
C THR A 22 -0.57 -32.26 30.29
N ALA A 23 -1.40 -33.05 29.60
CA ALA A 23 -2.02 -32.62 28.35
C ALA A 23 -2.84 -31.32 28.54
N GLU A 24 -3.51 -31.18 29.68
CA GLU A 24 -4.24 -29.96 30.03
C GLU A 24 -3.34 -28.73 30.10
N GLN A 25 -2.16 -28.83 30.71
CA GLN A 25 -1.19 -27.73 30.75
C GLN A 25 -0.67 -27.38 29.36
N LEU A 26 -0.34 -28.36 28.54
CA LEU A 26 0.11 -28.12 27.17
C LEU A 26 -0.99 -27.46 26.32
N ASN A 27 -2.24 -27.93 26.45
CA ASN A 27 -3.40 -27.38 25.75
C ASN A 27 -3.67 -25.93 26.16
N ARG A 28 -3.64 -25.62 27.47
CA ARG A 28 -3.77 -24.23 27.96
C ARG A 28 -2.64 -23.34 27.48
N GLY A 29 -1.41 -23.86 27.43
CA GLY A 29 -0.26 -23.12 26.89
C GLY A 29 -0.40 -22.83 25.41
N LEU A 30 -0.85 -23.80 24.61
CA LEU A 30 -1.13 -23.63 23.19
C LEU A 30 -2.29 -22.65 22.96
N GLU A 31 -3.36 -22.74 23.74
CA GLU A 31 -4.50 -21.84 23.66
C GLU A 31 -4.12 -20.39 23.99
N ASP A 32 -3.29 -20.16 25.02
CA ASP A 32 -2.74 -18.83 25.33
C ASP A 32 -1.92 -18.27 24.15
N GLU A 33 -1.04 -19.08 23.56
CA GLU A 33 -0.21 -18.67 22.42
C GLU A 33 -1.07 -18.33 21.19
N LEU A 34 -2.06 -19.18 20.86
CA LEU A 34 -2.99 -18.92 19.76
C LEU A 34 -3.82 -17.66 20.00
N ASN A 35 -4.27 -17.41 21.23
CA ASN A 35 -5.02 -16.20 21.58
C ASN A 35 -4.16 -14.93 21.44
N ARG A 36 -2.88 -15.00 21.85
CA ARG A 36 -1.91 -13.90 21.64
C ARG A 36 -1.65 -13.66 20.16
N GLN A 37 -1.45 -14.72 19.38
CA GLN A 37 -1.29 -14.61 17.93
C GLN A 37 -2.51 -13.95 17.28
N ARG A 38 -3.73 -14.36 17.65
CA ARG A 38 -4.98 -13.76 17.16
C ARG A 38 -5.11 -12.28 17.55
N LEU A 39 -4.70 -11.91 18.76
CA LEU A 39 -4.63 -10.51 19.21
C LEU A 39 -3.65 -9.70 18.36
N LEU A 40 -2.44 -10.22 18.13
CA LEU A 40 -1.43 -9.58 17.30
C LEU A 40 -1.89 -9.44 15.84
N ASN A 41 -2.49 -10.48 15.28
CA ASN A 41 -3.05 -10.46 13.93
C ASN A 41 -4.11 -9.36 13.80
N ARG A 42 -5.04 -9.24 14.75
CA ARG A 42 -6.03 -8.15 14.76
C ARG A 42 -5.39 -6.77 14.90
N ALA A 43 -4.41 -6.63 15.80
CA ALA A 43 -3.79 -5.35 16.10
C ALA A 43 -2.92 -4.83 14.95
N VAL A 44 -2.20 -5.73 14.27
CA VAL A 44 -1.27 -5.36 13.19
C VAL A 44 -1.95 -5.39 11.84
N HIS A 45 -2.71 -6.44 11.55
CA HIS A 45 -3.24 -6.66 10.20
C HIS A 45 -4.72 -6.28 10.10
N GLY A 46 -5.50 -6.36 11.18
CA GLY A 46 -6.95 -6.23 11.10
C GLY A 46 -7.58 -7.50 10.52
N TYR A 47 -8.62 -7.35 9.68
CA TYR A 47 -9.27 -8.46 8.98
C TYR A 47 -9.39 -8.20 7.47
N GLY A 48 -9.49 -9.28 6.68
CA GLY A 48 -9.60 -9.28 5.23
C GLY A 48 -8.63 -10.26 4.56
N VAL A 49 -8.64 -10.26 3.22
CA VAL A 49 -7.67 -11.01 2.42
C VAL A 49 -6.30 -10.33 2.54
N VAL A 50 -5.28 -11.11 2.92
CA VAL A 50 -3.89 -10.67 3.03
C VAL A 50 -3.18 -10.81 1.68
N LEU A 51 -3.32 -11.98 1.05
CA LEU A 51 -2.80 -12.31 -0.27
C LEU A 51 -3.60 -13.47 -0.90
N GLY A 52 -3.67 -13.51 -2.23
CA GLY A 52 -4.34 -14.60 -2.95
C GLY A 52 -5.86 -14.55 -2.85
N PHE A 53 -6.52 -15.71 -2.75
CA PHE A 53 -7.99 -15.86 -2.77
C PHE A 53 -8.68 -15.27 -4.02
N GLY A 54 -7.92 -14.92 -5.06
CA GLY A 54 -8.46 -14.40 -6.30
C GLY A 54 -9.16 -15.51 -7.09
N PRO A 55 -10.40 -15.30 -7.55
CA PRO A 55 -10.98 -16.10 -8.61
C PRO A 55 -10.12 -15.99 -9.88
N VAL A 56 -9.89 -17.10 -10.57
CA VAL A 56 -9.18 -17.09 -11.86
C VAL A 56 -10.10 -16.54 -12.96
N VAL A 57 -9.57 -15.59 -13.72
CA VAL A 57 -10.25 -14.94 -14.85
C VAL A 57 -9.46 -15.11 -16.14
N ASP A 58 -10.14 -15.02 -17.29
CA ASP A 58 -9.53 -15.05 -18.62
C ASP A 58 -9.00 -13.67 -19.08
N GLU A 59 -8.61 -13.57 -20.35
CA GLU A 59 -8.07 -12.33 -20.95
C GLU A 59 -9.10 -11.19 -21.01
N ASP A 60 -10.39 -11.53 -21.09
CA ASP A 60 -11.51 -10.59 -21.11
C ASP A 60 -11.95 -10.19 -19.68
N GLY A 61 -11.42 -10.88 -18.68
CA GLY A 61 -11.69 -10.67 -17.26
C GLY A 61 -12.89 -11.47 -16.74
N ASP A 62 -13.43 -12.39 -17.52
CA ASP A 62 -14.54 -13.28 -17.16
C ASP A 62 -14.06 -14.45 -16.31
N LEU A 63 -14.94 -14.98 -15.45
CA LEU A 63 -14.62 -16.15 -14.61
C LEU A 63 -14.34 -17.40 -15.45
N VAL A 64 -13.18 -18.03 -15.21
CA VAL A 64 -12.86 -19.33 -15.79
C VAL A 64 -13.57 -20.43 -15.00
N LEU A 65 -14.60 -21.03 -15.60
CA LEU A 65 -15.36 -22.13 -15.00
C LEU A 65 -14.97 -23.47 -15.62
N ARG A 66 -14.57 -24.44 -14.79
CA ARG A 66 -14.29 -25.82 -15.20
C ARG A 66 -15.30 -26.75 -14.54
N HIS A 67 -16.12 -27.43 -15.34
CA HIS A 67 -17.22 -28.27 -14.84
C HIS A 67 -18.13 -27.53 -13.85
N GLU A 68 -18.49 -26.28 -14.17
CA GLU A 68 -19.31 -25.40 -13.31
C GLU A 68 -18.65 -25.00 -11.97
N CYS A 69 -17.37 -25.32 -11.77
CA CYS A 69 -16.60 -24.89 -10.61
C CYS A 69 -15.69 -23.72 -10.97
N LEU A 70 -15.61 -22.73 -10.08
CA LEU A 70 -14.63 -21.64 -10.19
C LEU A 70 -13.30 -22.06 -9.55
N GLU A 71 -12.19 -21.62 -10.11
CA GLU A 71 -10.88 -21.82 -9.49
C GLU A 71 -10.55 -20.65 -8.56
N ILE A 72 -10.27 -20.94 -7.29
CA ILE A 72 -9.78 -19.98 -6.30
C ILE A 72 -8.29 -20.24 -6.10
N THR A 73 -7.49 -19.22 -6.33
CA THR A 73 -6.03 -19.26 -6.11
C THR A 73 -5.68 -19.47 -4.63
N THR A 74 -4.49 -20.03 -4.38
CA THR A 74 -3.91 -20.11 -3.03
C THR A 74 -3.97 -18.75 -2.33
N GLY A 75 -4.35 -18.72 -1.06
CA GLY A 75 -4.50 -17.46 -0.35
C GLY A 75 -4.45 -17.56 1.17
N LEU A 76 -4.22 -16.41 1.78
CA LEU A 76 -4.27 -16.18 3.22
C LEU A 76 -5.19 -15.00 3.52
N ALA A 77 -6.12 -15.20 4.45
CA ALA A 77 -6.99 -14.17 4.99
C ALA A 77 -7.01 -14.21 6.51
N LEU A 78 -7.46 -13.10 7.11
CA LEU A 78 -7.72 -12.97 8.54
C LEU A 78 -9.18 -12.60 8.75
N ASP A 79 -9.86 -13.28 9.66
CA ASP A 79 -11.21 -12.86 10.06
C ASP A 79 -11.20 -11.80 11.17
N ARG A 80 -12.40 -11.33 11.57
CA ARG A 80 -12.54 -10.30 12.61
C ARG A 80 -12.04 -10.73 14.00
N HIS A 81 -11.79 -12.02 14.22
CA HIS A 81 -11.19 -12.53 15.45
C HIS A 81 -9.68 -12.78 15.32
N GLY A 82 -9.07 -12.47 14.18
CA GLY A 82 -7.64 -12.67 13.91
C GLY A 82 -7.26 -14.13 13.65
N ARG A 83 -8.24 -15.00 13.39
CA ARG A 83 -8.00 -16.38 13.00
C ARG A 83 -7.50 -16.39 11.55
N MET A 84 -6.55 -17.27 11.25
CA MET A 84 -5.97 -17.40 9.92
C MET A 84 -6.81 -18.33 9.07
N LEU A 85 -7.12 -17.90 7.86
CA LEU A 85 -7.84 -18.65 6.84
C LEU A 85 -6.86 -18.92 5.71
N TYR A 86 -6.25 -20.10 5.72
CA TYR A 86 -5.34 -20.53 4.66
C TYR A 86 -6.08 -21.46 3.70
N TRP A 87 -6.06 -21.12 2.42
CA TRP A 87 -6.59 -21.94 1.35
C TRP A 87 -5.45 -22.32 0.40
N PRO A 88 -5.16 -23.62 0.18
CA PRO A 88 -4.06 -24.05 -0.69
C PRO A 88 -4.33 -23.78 -2.18
N GLY A 89 -5.55 -23.39 -2.54
CA GLY A 89 -6.00 -23.30 -3.93
C GLY A 89 -6.87 -24.49 -4.30
N GLY A 90 -7.84 -24.30 -5.18
CA GLY A 90 -8.73 -25.38 -5.59
C GLY A 90 -9.95 -24.92 -6.38
N HIS A 91 -10.76 -25.89 -6.78
CA HIS A 91 -12.00 -25.64 -7.50
C HIS A 91 -13.16 -25.63 -6.50
N LEU A 92 -14.07 -24.68 -6.66
CA LEU A 92 -15.25 -24.49 -5.83
C LEU A 92 -16.49 -24.40 -6.71
N GLY A 93 -17.35 -25.40 -6.61
CA GLY A 93 -18.70 -25.35 -7.16
C GLY A 93 -19.71 -24.80 -6.15
N VAL A 94 -20.90 -24.44 -6.62
CA VAL A 94 -22.03 -24.04 -5.75
C VAL A 94 -22.33 -25.12 -4.71
N ARG A 95 -22.22 -26.40 -5.08
CA ARG A 95 -22.51 -27.54 -4.20
C ARG A 95 -21.49 -27.72 -3.07
N ASP A 96 -20.30 -27.16 -3.24
CA ASP A 96 -19.22 -27.22 -2.24
C ASP A 96 -19.35 -26.09 -1.21
N THR A 97 -20.24 -25.12 -1.46
CA THR A 97 -20.55 -24.06 -0.50
C THR A 97 -21.45 -24.59 0.61
N VAL A 98 -21.23 -24.11 1.83
CA VAL A 98 -22.06 -24.42 2.99
C VAL A 98 -23.04 -23.28 3.28
N GLY A 99 -24.02 -23.51 4.15
CA GLY A 99 -24.99 -22.50 4.56
C GLY A 99 -26.33 -22.61 3.82
N GLU A 100 -26.98 -21.47 3.58
CA GLU A 100 -28.30 -21.42 2.96
C GLU A 100 -28.25 -21.86 1.49
N ARG A 101 -29.24 -22.66 1.09
CA ARG A 101 -29.37 -23.06 -0.32
C ARG A 101 -29.76 -21.86 -1.17
N LEU A 102 -29.22 -21.80 -2.38
CA LEU A 102 -29.60 -20.79 -3.36
C LEU A 102 -31.08 -20.95 -3.74
N THR A 103 -31.84 -19.86 -3.67
CA THR A 103 -33.28 -19.84 -3.93
C THR A 103 -33.67 -19.02 -5.15
N ARG A 104 -32.73 -18.25 -5.72
CA ARG A 104 -32.96 -17.38 -6.88
C ARG A 104 -31.67 -17.02 -7.61
N PRO A 105 -31.73 -16.69 -8.90
CA PRO A 105 -30.58 -16.12 -9.61
C PRO A 105 -30.29 -14.70 -9.08
N GLY A 106 -29.08 -14.21 -9.36
CA GLY A 106 -28.67 -12.86 -9.02
C GLY A 106 -27.22 -12.79 -8.58
N HIS A 107 -26.89 -11.70 -7.90
CA HIS A 107 -25.55 -11.43 -7.45
C HIS A 107 -25.34 -11.94 -6.01
N TYR A 108 -24.24 -12.63 -5.77
CA TYR A 108 -23.90 -13.22 -4.47
C TYR A 108 -22.47 -12.85 -4.07
N THR A 109 -22.25 -12.63 -2.78
CA THR A 109 -20.90 -12.49 -2.23
C THR A 109 -20.40 -13.86 -1.78
N LEU A 110 -19.26 -14.28 -2.30
CA LEU A 110 -18.50 -15.43 -1.82
C LEU A 110 -17.75 -15.04 -0.55
N TYR A 111 -18.00 -15.77 0.54
CA TYR A 111 -17.33 -15.58 1.82
C TYR A 111 -16.44 -16.78 2.15
N ALA A 112 -15.27 -16.51 2.73
CA ALA A 112 -14.44 -17.51 3.38
C ALA A 112 -14.64 -17.46 4.90
N HIS A 113 -14.84 -18.63 5.51
CA HIS A 113 -15.08 -18.79 6.94
C HIS A 113 -13.99 -19.65 7.57
N TYR A 114 -13.59 -19.28 8.80
CA TYR A 114 -12.75 -20.16 9.61
C TYR A 114 -13.52 -21.44 9.95
N ALA A 115 -12.88 -22.58 9.71
CA ALA A 115 -13.43 -23.89 10.00
C ALA A 115 -12.43 -24.77 10.76
N ARG A 116 -12.97 -25.70 11.54
CA ARG A 116 -12.22 -26.72 12.26
C ARG A 116 -12.85 -28.09 12.06
N ARG A 117 -12.00 -29.11 12.01
CA ARG A 117 -12.41 -30.51 12.02
C ARG A 117 -11.81 -31.20 13.25
N PRO A 118 -12.63 -31.86 14.09
CA PRO A 118 -12.13 -32.57 15.26
C PRO A 118 -11.25 -33.78 14.88
N PRO A 119 -10.36 -34.21 15.79
CA PRO A 119 -9.65 -35.49 15.64
C PRO A 119 -10.66 -36.64 15.71
N LEU A 120 -10.36 -37.75 15.02
CA LEU A 120 -11.22 -38.93 15.03
C LEU A 120 -11.20 -39.58 16.43
N THR A 121 -12.36 -39.67 17.09
CA THR A 121 -12.53 -40.37 18.37
C THR A 121 -13.17 -41.74 18.12
N ASP A 122 -12.36 -42.71 17.68
CA ASP A 122 -12.61 -44.15 17.64
C ASP A 122 -13.76 -44.73 16.77
N GLY A 123 -13.41 -45.79 16.01
CA GLY A 123 -14.37 -46.79 15.49
C GLY A 123 -14.38 -47.00 13.98
N CYS A 124 -13.35 -47.66 13.43
CA CYS A 124 -13.21 -48.17 12.05
C CYS A 124 -13.18 -47.12 10.92
N PRO A 125 -12.02 -46.88 10.27
CA PRO A 125 -11.99 -46.08 9.05
C PRO A 125 -12.44 -46.92 7.85
N PRO A 126 -13.55 -46.63 7.15
CA PRO A 126 -13.74 -47.13 5.81
C PRO A 126 -12.94 -46.20 4.89
N SER A 127 -11.72 -46.61 4.56
CA SER A 127 -10.99 -46.19 3.35
C SER A 127 -10.76 -44.69 3.09
N ILE A 128 -10.08 -43.94 3.97
CA ILE A 128 -9.32 -42.73 3.55
C ILE A 128 -8.02 -42.65 4.34
N ALA A 129 -6.87 -42.74 3.65
CA ALA A 129 -5.52 -42.74 4.21
C ALA A 129 -5.04 -41.38 4.76
N ASP A 130 -5.87 -40.33 4.72
CA ASP A 130 -5.46 -38.92 4.93
C ASP A 130 -6.10 -38.22 6.15
N ARG A 131 -6.76 -38.93 7.08
CA ARG A 131 -7.38 -38.27 8.25
C ARG A 131 -6.43 -38.23 9.46
N SER A 132 -6.21 -36.99 9.94
CA SER A 132 -5.22 -36.64 10.96
C SER A 132 -5.69 -36.92 12.41
N PRO A 133 -4.79 -37.33 13.33
CA PRO A 133 -5.10 -37.51 14.75
C PRO A 133 -5.18 -36.18 15.54
N TRP A 134 -5.03 -35.02 14.89
CA TRP A 134 -5.15 -33.70 15.53
C TRP A 134 -6.26 -32.86 14.89
N TRP A 135 -6.67 -31.80 15.59
CA TRP A 135 -7.58 -30.79 15.05
C TRP A 135 -7.01 -30.19 13.78
N LEU A 136 -7.80 -30.19 12.72
CA LEU A 136 -7.45 -29.50 11.48
C LEU A 136 -8.16 -28.16 11.44
N GLU A 137 -7.42 -27.11 11.13
CA GLU A 137 -7.97 -25.80 10.79
C GLU A 137 -8.04 -25.67 9.26
N GLY A 138 -9.08 -25.02 8.77
CA GLY A 138 -9.32 -24.90 7.34
C GLY A 138 -10.30 -23.78 7.02
N VAL A 139 -10.76 -23.79 5.77
CA VAL A 139 -11.67 -22.79 5.23
C VAL A 139 -12.87 -23.50 4.64
N VAL A 140 -14.05 -22.98 4.91
CA VAL A 140 -15.27 -23.31 4.16
C VAL A 140 -15.83 -22.05 3.53
N PHE A 141 -16.59 -22.21 2.45
CA PHE A 141 -17.12 -21.11 1.69
C PHE A 141 -18.64 -21.04 1.79
N THR A 142 -19.20 -19.83 1.84
CA THR A 142 -20.65 -19.61 1.75
C THR A 142 -20.97 -18.58 0.68
N LEU A 143 -22.22 -18.58 0.21
CA LEU A 143 -22.75 -17.57 -0.72
C LEU A 143 -23.84 -16.77 -0.02
N GLY A 144 -23.58 -15.49 0.22
CA GLY A 144 -24.60 -14.56 0.74
C GLY A 144 -25.26 -13.78 -0.39
N HIS A 145 -26.58 -13.71 -0.40
CA HIS A 145 -27.32 -12.97 -1.42
C HIS A 145 -27.01 -11.47 -1.38
N GLY A 146 -26.80 -10.90 -2.56
CA GLY A 146 -26.40 -9.51 -2.76
C GLY A 146 -24.88 -9.35 -2.73
N CYS A 147 -24.40 -8.36 -3.47
CA CYS A 147 -23.01 -7.93 -3.33
C CYS A 147 -22.95 -6.88 -2.23
N ARG A 148 -22.48 -7.30 -1.04
CA ARG A 148 -22.04 -6.32 -0.06
C ARG A 148 -20.94 -5.50 -0.74
N HIS A 149 -20.92 -4.19 -0.51
CA HIS A 149 -19.74 -3.41 -0.80
C HIS A 149 -18.61 -4.04 0.00
N ILE A 150 -17.80 -4.88 -0.64
CA ILE A 150 -16.52 -5.28 -0.10
C ILE A 150 -15.80 -3.94 0.06
N ASP A 151 -15.52 -3.53 1.31
CA ASP A 151 -15.08 -2.18 1.69
C ASP A 151 -13.92 -1.69 0.82
N ARG A 152 -14.25 -1.17 -0.36
CA ARG A 152 -13.39 -0.40 -1.27
C ARG A 152 -13.37 1.06 -0.85
N HIS A 153 -14.28 1.44 0.06
CA HIS A 153 -14.28 2.77 0.63
C HIS A 153 -13.07 2.84 1.55
N CYS A 154 -12.13 3.69 1.16
CA CYS A 154 -11.10 4.17 2.05
C CYS A 154 -11.80 4.67 3.30
N PRO A 155 -11.32 4.30 4.51
CA PRO A 155 -11.91 4.77 5.75
C PRO A 155 -12.04 6.27 5.63
N ASP A 156 -13.24 6.79 5.90
CA ASP A 156 -13.67 8.16 5.66
C ASP A 156 -12.59 9.16 6.06
N HIS A 157 -11.63 9.40 5.17
CA HIS A 157 -10.62 10.40 5.41
C HIS A 157 -11.38 11.70 5.20
N PRO A 158 -11.50 12.56 6.21
CA PRO A 158 -12.27 13.78 6.06
C PRO A 158 -11.65 14.60 4.92
N ILE A 159 -12.38 14.68 3.80
CA ILE A 159 -11.90 15.35 2.58
C ILE A 159 -11.78 16.83 2.91
N GLY A 160 -10.64 17.43 2.58
CA GLY A 160 -10.37 18.84 2.85
C GLY A 160 -9.84 19.14 4.26
N PHE A 161 -9.73 18.16 5.14
CA PHE A 161 -9.16 18.35 6.48
C PHE A 161 -7.71 17.87 6.58
N CYS A 162 -6.93 18.65 7.33
CA CYS A 162 -5.55 18.31 7.65
C CYS A 162 -5.54 17.36 8.86
N VAL A 163 -5.36 16.08 8.59
CA VAL A 163 -5.16 15.06 9.62
C VAL A 163 -3.71 14.62 9.57
N GLY A 164 -3.02 14.76 10.70
CA GLY A 164 -1.64 14.28 10.87
C GLY A 164 -1.56 12.76 10.89
N HIS A 165 -0.39 12.19 10.55
CA HIS A 165 -0.18 10.73 10.66
C HIS A 165 -0.43 10.24 12.09
N GLU A 166 0.16 10.88 13.10
CA GLU A 166 -0.04 10.55 14.51
C GLU A 166 -1.51 10.64 14.93
N GLU A 167 -2.20 11.72 14.55
CA GLU A 167 -3.63 11.90 14.83
C GLU A 167 -4.46 10.79 14.16
N TYR A 168 -4.16 10.46 12.90
CA TYR A 168 -4.79 9.34 12.20
C TYR A 168 -4.56 8.03 12.94
N VAL A 169 -3.30 7.71 13.27
CA VAL A 169 -2.93 6.48 13.98
C VAL A 169 -3.68 6.37 15.30
N CYS A 170 -3.53 7.37 16.17
CA CYS A 170 -4.11 7.33 17.50
C CYS A 170 -5.64 7.29 17.48
N ARG A 171 -6.30 7.93 16.51
CA ARG A 171 -7.76 7.84 16.36
C ARG A 171 -8.18 6.47 15.85
N ARG A 172 -7.55 5.95 14.80
CA ARG A 172 -7.86 4.62 14.24
C ARG A 172 -7.69 3.51 15.27
N THR A 173 -6.67 3.60 16.13
CA THR A 173 -6.41 2.62 17.19
C THR A 173 -7.30 2.80 18.43
N GLY A 174 -8.14 3.84 18.47
CA GLY A 174 -8.97 4.18 19.63
C GLY A 174 -8.17 4.75 20.82
N SER A 175 -6.89 5.05 20.64
CA SER A 175 -6.03 5.68 21.65
C SER A 175 -6.38 7.14 21.91
N LEU A 176 -6.98 7.81 20.91
CA LEU A 176 -7.51 9.17 20.98
C LEU A 176 -8.96 9.15 20.47
N PRO A 177 -9.98 8.84 21.30
CA PRO A 177 -11.36 8.90 20.85
C PRO A 177 -11.70 10.34 20.42
N GLY A 178 -12.19 10.50 19.18
CA GLY A 178 -12.57 11.80 18.63
C GLY A 178 -13.76 12.40 19.38
N GLN A 179 -13.79 13.73 19.53
CA GLN A 179 -14.92 14.46 20.11
C GLN A 179 -15.84 15.12 19.06
N ASN A 180 -15.45 15.15 17.78
CA ASN A 180 -16.12 15.95 16.74
C ASN A 180 -16.41 15.13 15.47
N ASP A 181 -17.42 15.55 14.68
CA ASP A 181 -17.88 14.88 13.45
C ASP A 181 -16.89 14.99 12.25
N HIS A 182 -15.81 15.76 12.39
CA HIS A 182 -14.75 15.91 11.39
C HIS A 182 -13.49 15.09 11.69
N THR A 183 -13.62 14.10 12.58
CA THR A 183 -12.50 13.30 13.05
C THR A 183 -12.41 11.98 12.29
N VAL A 184 -11.18 11.50 12.04
CA VAL A 184 -10.94 10.14 11.54
C VAL A 184 -11.70 9.14 12.42
N PRO A 185 -12.62 8.33 11.87
CA PRO A 185 -13.38 7.39 12.68
C PRO A 185 -12.46 6.31 13.25
N VAL A 186 -12.73 5.90 14.49
CA VAL A 186 -12.06 4.74 15.10
C VAL A 186 -12.25 3.51 14.21
N SER A 187 -11.26 2.63 14.10
CA SER A 187 -11.44 1.39 13.34
C SER A 187 -12.57 0.56 13.91
N GLU A 188 -13.47 0.06 13.06
CA GLU A 188 -14.48 -0.91 13.48
C GLU A 188 -13.84 -2.12 14.18
N ASP A 189 -12.60 -2.45 13.81
CA ASP A 189 -11.83 -3.54 14.41
C ASP A 189 -11.63 -3.36 15.92
N VAL A 190 -11.59 -2.12 16.41
CA VAL A 190 -11.47 -1.81 17.84
C VAL A 190 -12.68 -2.33 18.61
N ALA A 191 -13.89 -2.23 18.05
CA ALA A 191 -15.12 -2.75 18.65
C ALA A 191 -15.14 -4.30 18.68
N TRP A 192 -14.32 -4.96 17.87
CA TRP A 192 -14.18 -6.42 17.82
C TRP A 192 -13.13 -6.97 18.79
N LEU A 193 -12.23 -6.13 19.33
CA LEU A 193 -11.23 -6.55 20.31
C LEU A 193 -11.83 -7.30 21.53
N PRO A 194 -12.90 -6.80 22.18
CA PRO A 194 -13.51 -7.49 23.32
C PRO A 194 -14.42 -8.67 22.94
N ARG A 195 -14.80 -8.80 21.66
CA ARG A 195 -15.71 -9.87 21.21
C ARG A 195 -14.98 -11.21 21.18
N ARG A 196 -15.59 -12.23 21.80
CA ARG A 196 -15.13 -13.62 21.70
C ARG A 196 -15.68 -14.26 20.42
N PRO A 197 -14.95 -15.20 19.79
CA PRO A 197 -15.49 -16.00 18.70
C PRO A 197 -16.78 -16.71 19.13
N GLY A 198 -17.75 -16.80 18.21
CA GLY A 198 -18.96 -17.58 18.41
C GLY A 198 -18.71 -19.09 18.35
N ASP A 199 -19.75 -19.86 18.67
CA ASP A 199 -19.71 -21.33 18.56
C ASP A 199 -19.66 -21.77 17.10
N LEU A 200 -18.81 -22.75 16.81
CA LEU A 200 -18.73 -23.35 15.48
C LEU A 200 -19.93 -24.27 15.24
N ARG A 201 -20.52 -24.21 14.04
CA ARG A 201 -21.64 -25.04 13.63
C ARG A 201 -21.19 -26.14 12.66
N PRO A 202 -21.75 -27.35 12.76
CA PRO A 202 -21.42 -28.44 11.83
C PRO A 202 -21.85 -28.08 10.41
N THR A 203 -21.05 -28.50 9.44
CA THR A 203 -21.40 -28.51 8.03
C THR A 203 -22.02 -29.86 7.66
N CYS A 204 -22.67 -29.94 6.50
CA CYS A 204 -23.11 -31.21 5.94
C CYS A 204 -21.96 -31.99 5.25
N VAL A 205 -20.74 -31.46 5.25
CA VAL A 205 -19.61 -31.94 4.43
C VAL A 205 -18.42 -32.24 5.34
N GLU A 206 -17.99 -33.51 5.34
CA GLU A 206 -16.71 -33.96 5.91
C GLU A 206 -16.42 -33.59 7.37
N ASP A 207 -17.46 -33.54 8.22
CA ASP A 207 -17.32 -33.30 9.67
C ASP A 207 -16.69 -31.94 10.03
N TRP A 208 -16.69 -30.98 9.10
CA TRP A 208 -16.23 -29.63 9.39
C TRP A 208 -17.23 -28.90 10.30
N THR A 209 -16.70 -28.06 11.16
CA THR A 209 -17.47 -27.08 11.92
C THR A 209 -16.94 -25.69 11.59
N TYR A 210 -17.80 -24.70 11.39
CA TYR A 210 -17.39 -23.37 10.96
C TYR A 210 -18.14 -22.27 11.69
N ASP A 211 -17.59 -21.07 11.67
CA ASP A 211 -18.22 -19.88 12.23
C ASP A 211 -19.21 -19.29 11.22
N PRO A 212 -20.53 -19.41 11.43
CA PRO A 212 -21.54 -18.99 10.46
C PRO A 212 -21.81 -17.48 10.49
N ASP A 213 -21.20 -16.73 11.42
CA ASP A 213 -21.48 -15.30 11.57
C ASP A 213 -21.01 -14.53 10.32
N PRO A 214 -21.93 -13.93 9.54
CA PRO A 214 -21.58 -13.20 8.33
C PRO A 214 -20.82 -11.89 8.62
N GLU A 215 -20.78 -11.41 9.87
CA GLU A 215 -19.93 -10.26 10.25
C GLU A 215 -18.46 -10.66 10.37
N VAL A 216 -18.19 -11.93 10.70
CA VAL A 216 -16.83 -12.47 10.89
C VAL A 216 -16.26 -13.01 9.57
N ALA A 217 -17.12 -13.49 8.69
CA ALA A 217 -16.75 -14.04 7.40
C ALA A 217 -15.97 -13.06 6.52
N VAL A 218 -14.97 -13.55 5.79
CA VAL A 218 -14.14 -12.71 4.92
C VAL A 218 -14.74 -12.68 3.50
N PRO A 219 -15.25 -11.53 3.02
CA PRO A 219 -15.74 -11.41 1.65
C PRO A 219 -14.59 -11.51 0.65
N ILE A 220 -14.74 -12.38 -0.35
CA ILE A 220 -13.72 -12.66 -1.37
C ILE A 220 -14.06 -11.97 -2.68
N ALA A 221 -15.23 -12.29 -3.24
CA ALA A 221 -15.66 -11.78 -4.54
C ALA A 221 -17.18 -11.72 -4.64
N CYS A 222 -17.67 -10.78 -5.43
CA CYS A 222 -19.06 -10.72 -5.86
C CYS A 222 -19.18 -11.45 -7.21
N LEU A 223 -20.02 -12.48 -7.22
CA LEU A 223 -20.23 -13.44 -8.31
C LEU A 223 -21.67 -13.36 -8.82
N GLU A 224 -21.88 -13.68 -10.09
CA GLU A 224 -23.21 -13.83 -10.66
C GLU A 224 -23.64 -15.30 -10.68
N ILE A 225 -24.85 -15.57 -10.20
CA ILE A 225 -25.50 -16.86 -10.17
C ILE A 225 -26.69 -16.84 -11.11
N GLY A 226 -26.73 -17.76 -12.07
CA GLY A 226 -27.81 -17.92 -13.03
C GLY A 226 -28.62 -19.20 -12.81
N ASP A 227 -29.77 -19.28 -13.46
CA ASP A 227 -30.52 -20.53 -13.61
C ASP A 227 -29.93 -21.33 -14.78
N LEU A 228 -29.50 -22.57 -14.52
CA LEU A 228 -28.91 -23.47 -15.51
C LEU A 228 -29.95 -24.29 -16.27
N VAL A 229 -31.23 -24.24 -15.90
CA VAL A 229 -32.29 -25.02 -16.57
C VAL A 229 -32.43 -24.66 -18.05
N ASP A 230 -32.11 -23.42 -18.44
CA ASP A 230 -32.09 -23.02 -19.85
C ASP A 230 -30.93 -23.60 -20.67
N ARG A 231 -29.85 -24.06 -20.02
CA ARG A 231 -28.67 -24.66 -20.66
C ARG A 231 -28.82 -26.18 -20.84
N ASP A 232 -29.48 -26.86 -19.92
CA ASP A 232 -29.71 -28.31 -19.92
C ASP A 232 -31.12 -28.64 -20.46
N ARG A 233 -31.44 -28.29 -21.71
CA ARG A 233 -32.79 -28.46 -22.32
C ARG A 233 -33.29 -29.92 -22.49
N GLU A 234 -32.59 -30.93 -22.00
CA GLU A 234 -32.93 -32.35 -22.21
C GLU A 234 -33.23 -33.14 -20.91
N GLY A 235 -33.28 -32.49 -19.74
CA GLY A 235 -33.59 -33.14 -18.47
C GLY A 235 -35.09 -33.13 -18.10
N PRO A 236 -35.70 -34.27 -17.67
CA PRO A 236 -37.13 -34.35 -17.30
C PRO A 236 -37.49 -33.76 -15.92
N ASP A 237 -36.53 -33.25 -15.14
CA ASP A 237 -36.78 -32.65 -13.82
C ASP A 237 -36.61 -31.12 -13.87
N CYS A 238 -37.72 -30.39 -13.87
CA CYS A 238 -37.78 -28.92 -13.92
C CYS A 238 -37.49 -28.23 -12.57
N GLU A 239 -36.63 -28.77 -11.72
CA GLU A 239 -36.18 -28.05 -10.52
C GLU A 239 -35.09 -27.04 -10.90
N PRO A 240 -35.18 -25.77 -10.45
CA PRO A 240 -34.18 -24.76 -10.79
C PRO A 240 -32.79 -25.18 -10.27
N ARG A 241 -31.84 -25.28 -11.20
CA ARG A 241 -30.44 -25.60 -10.91
C ARG A 241 -29.64 -24.32 -10.98
N TYR A 242 -29.31 -23.73 -9.84
CA TYR A 242 -28.51 -22.51 -9.80
C TYR A 242 -27.02 -22.82 -9.94
N GLY A 243 -26.32 -22.04 -10.76
CA GLY A 243 -24.90 -22.20 -11.05
C GLY A 243 -24.17 -20.88 -11.28
N LEU A 244 -22.84 -20.95 -11.30
CA LEU A 244 -21.96 -19.81 -11.55
C LEU A 244 -22.01 -19.41 -13.03
N LEU A 245 -22.03 -18.11 -13.30
CA LEU A 245 -21.93 -17.56 -14.65
C LEU A 245 -20.50 -17.07 -14.96
N PRO A 246 -20.04 -17.19 -16.22
CA PRO A 246 -18.76 -16.62 -16.66
C PRO A 246 -18.92 -15.11 -16.86
N SER A 247 -18.94 -14.37 -15.76
CA SER A 247 -19.06 -12.91 -15.73
C SER A 247 -17.88 -12.31 -14.96
N PRO A 248 -17.47 -11.05 -15.20
CA PRO A 248 -16.32 -10.49 -14.52
C PRO A 248 -16.59 -10.36 -13.01
N PRO A 249 -15.79 -11.00 -12.14
CA PRO A 249 -16.05 -10.94 -10.71
C PRO A 249 -15.73 -9.54 -10.20
N ARG A 250 -16.60 -8.98 -9.36
CA ARG A 250 -16.24 -7.78 -8.61
C ARG A 250 -15.46 -8.20 -7.37
N ALA A 251 -14.16 -8.46 -7.56
CA ALA A 251 -13.22 -8.78 -6.48
C ALA A 251 -12.67 -7.50 -5.81
N CYS A 252 -12.18 -7.61 -4.58
CA CYS A 252 -11.50 -6.49 -3.92
C CYS A 252 -10.11 -6.29 -4.53
N SER A 253 -9.93 -5.24 -5.34
CA SER A 253 -8.62 -4.89 -5.92
C SER A 253 -7.69 -4.21 -4.90
N VAL A 254 -8.24 -3.65 -3.82
CA VAL A 254 -7.48 -2.92 -2.81
C VAL A 254 -7.64 -3.59 -1.46
N ARG A 255 -6.52 -3.80 -0.77
CA ARG A 255 -6.45 -4.47 0.54
C ARG A 255 -7.12 -3.58 1.60
N PRO A 256 -8.29 -3.94 2.18
CA PRO A 256 -8.84 -3.22 3.33
C PRO A 256 -7.83 -3.18 4.51
N LEU A 257 -6.93 -4.17 4.55
CA LEU A 257 -5.77 -4.28 5.43
C LEU A 257 -4.87 -3.03 5.44
N VAL A 258 -4.60 -2.44 4.27
CA VAL A 258 -3.65 -1.32 4.13
C VAL A 258 -4.21 -0.06 4.75
N TYR A 259 -5.51 0.19 4.56
CA TYR A 259 -6.18 1.35 5.13
C TYR A 259 -6.44 1.23 6.64
N ARG A 260 -6.61 0.00 7.13
CA ARG A 260 -6.88 -0.28 8.54
C ARG A 260 -5.61 -0.30 9.38
N ASN A 261 -4.47 -0.62 8.79
CA ASN A 261 -3.19 -0.58 9.48
C ASN A 261 -2.58 0.84 9.44
N PRO A 262 -2.45 1.53 10.58
CA PRO A 262 -1.86 2.87 10.63
C PRO A 262 -0.38 2.93 10.22
N LEU A 263 0.34 1.79 10.26
CA LEU A 263 1.71 1.66 9.78
C LEU A 263 1.79 1.54 8.25
N LEU A 264 0.68 1.19 7.59
CA LEU A 264 0.57 1.10 6.14
C LEU A 264 -0.17 2.31 5.54
N TYR A 265 -0.49 3.32 6.35
CA TYR A 265 -1.15 4.56 5.92
C TYR A 265 -0.38 5.27 4.79
N GLU A 266 0.95 5.14 4.76
CA GLU A 266 1.80 5.70 3.71
C GLU A 266 1.88 4.82 2.46
N LEU A 267 1.18 3.68 2.43
CA LEU A 267 0.98 2.87 1.21
C LEU A 267 -0.38 3.15 0.56
N VAL A 268 -1.15 4.07 1.13
CA VAL A 268 -2.44 4.50 0.62
C VAL A 268 -2.25 5.30 -0.68
N THR A 269 -3.10 5.04 -1.66
CA THR A 269 -2.99 5.61 -3.01
C THR A 269 -3.61 7.00 -3.11
N GLY A 270 -3.23 7.74 -4.16
CA GLY A 270 -3.65 9.14 -4.35
C GLY A 270 -5.14 9.40 -4.51
N GLY A 271 -5.97 8.37 -4.73
CA GLY A 271 -7.44 8.49 -4.71
C GLY A 271 -8.02 8.70 -3.30
N ASP A 272 -7.24 8.36 -2.28
CA ASP A 272 -7.75 8.13 -0.92
C ASP A 272 -7.19 9.14 0.07
N VAL A 273 -5.93 9.54 -0.15
CA VAL A 273 -5.25 10.62 0.58
C VAL A 273 -4.66 11.56 -0.45
N ALA A 274 -5.11 12.82 -0.41
CA ALA A 274 -4.53 13.86 -1.23
C ALA A 274 -3.11 14.19 -0.73
N LEU A 275 -2.11 13.60 -1.39
CA LEU A 275 -0.69 13.82 -1.11
C LEU A 275 -0.20 15.14 -1.73
N PRO A 276 0.74 15.84 -1.08
CA PRO A 276 1.50 16.87 -1.76
C PRO A 276 2.28 16.23 -2.93
N ARG A 277 2.29 16.89 -4.09
CA ARG A 277 2.97 16.45 -5.32
C ARG A 277 3.80 17.58 -5.90
N VAL A 278 4.75 17.23 -6.76
CA VAL A 278 5.43 18.23 -7.61
C VAL A 278 4.46 18.69 -8.69
N LYS A 279 4.08 19.97 -8.62
CA LYS A 279 3.22 20.65 -9.59
C LYS A 279 3.99 20.95 -10.87
N SER A 280 5.19 21.53 -10.73
CA SER A 280 6.04 21.87 -11.87
C SER A 280 7.51 21.99 -11.45
N ILE A 281 8.41 21.89 -12.44
CA ILE A 281 9.85 22.08 -12.28
C ILE A 281 10.36 23.01 -13.38
N SER A 282 11.30 23.91 -13.08
CA SER A 282 11.73 24.94 -14.04
C SER A 282 12.49 24.40 -15.25
N TRP A 283 13.05 23.19 -15.17
CA TRP A 283 13.83 22.54 -16.23
C TRP A 283 13.03 21.44 -16.97
N TYR A 284 11.71 21.42 -16.85
CA TYR A 284 10.87 20.38 -17.46
C TYR A 284 11.09 20.27 -18.99
N GLY A 285 11.24 21.40 -19.69
CA GLY A 285 11.52 21.42 -21.13
C GLY A 285 12.85 20.75 -21.52
N TRP A 286 13.80 20.63 -20.59
CA TRP A 286 15.06 19.91 -20.83
C TRP A 286 14.85 18.40 -20.81
N ILE A 287 13.91 17.94 -19.98
CA ILE A 287 13.51 16.53 -19.90
C ILE A 287 12.69 16.15 -21.14
N GLU A 288 11.77 17.02 -21.57
CA GLU A 288 10.92 16.77 -22.75
C GLU A 288 11.71 16.66 -24.06
N ARG A 289 12.78 17.46 -24.22
CA ARG A 289 13.72 17.34 -25.34
C ARG A 289 14.38 15.96 -25.41
N GLY A 290 14.43 15.26 -24.28
CA GLY A 290 14.99 13.92 -24.17
C GLY A 290 16.50 13.91 -23.96
N TRP A 291 17.01 12.77 -23.50
CA TRP A 291 18.40 12.59 -23.10
C TRP A 291 19.43 12.83 -24.24
N ALA A 292 19.02 12.62 -25.49
CA ALA A 292 19.91 12.71 -26.66
C ALA A 292 20.20 14.16 -27.09
N THR A 293 19.48 15.15 -26.55
CA THR A 293 19.63 16.56 -26.92
C THR A 293 20.24 17.32 -25.75
N PRO A 294 21.55 17.63 -25.80
CA PRO A 294 22.19 18.42 -24.76
C PRO A 294 21.56 19.81 -24.61
N VAL A 295 21.51 20.30 -23.38
CA VAL A 295 21.17 21.68 -23.06
C VAL A 295 22.35 22.56 -23.49
N GLU A 296 22.06 23.64 -24.21
CA GLU A 296 23.07 24.62 -24.61
C GLU A 296 23.71 25.25 -23.38
N TRP A 297 25.04 25.44 -23.42
CA TRP A 297 25.79 25.95 -22.26
C TRP A 297 25.23 27.30 -21.76
N ASN A 298 24.91 28.22 -22.68
CA ASN A 298 24.36 29.54 -22.33
C ASN A 298 22.99 29.45 -21.65
N GLU A 299 22.14 28.53 -22.10
CA GLU A 299 20.82 28.30 -21.50
C GLU A 299 20.99 27.77 -20.07
N PHE A 300 21.90 26.81 -19.89
CA PHE A 300 22.25 26.25 -18.59
C PHE A 300 22.86 27.30 -17.66
N GLU A 301 23.88 28.03 -18.11
CA GLU A 301 24.56 29.10 -17.36
C GLU A 301 23.57 30.17 -16.92
N HIS A 302 22.72 30.65 -17.83
CA HIS A 302 21.71 31.64 -17.51
C HIS A 302 20.74 31.14 -16.44
N THR A 303 20.25 29.90 -16.60
CA THR A 303 19.32 29.28 -15.65
C THR A 303 19.98 29.11 -14.27
N ILE A 304 21.15 28.50 -14.20
CA ILE A 304 21.78 28.16 -12.91
C ILE A 304 22.28 29.41 -12.14
N THR A 305 22.64 30.49 -12.84
CA THR A 305 23.13 31.73 -12.23
C THR A 305 22.00 32.70 -11.86
N THR A 306 20.96 32.81 -12.70
CA THR A 306 19.93 33.84 -12.55
C THR A 306 18.73 33.33 -11.76
N THR A 307 18.09 32.27 -12.26
CA THR A 307 16.83 31.77 -11.73
C THR A 307 17.04 30.66 -10.70
N GLY A 308 18.04 29.79 -10.91
CA GLY A 308 18.21 28.54 -10.19
C GLY A 308 17.22 27.47 -10.64
N PHE A 309 17.23 26.33 -9.96
CA PHE A 309 16.30 25.24 -10.23
C PHE A 309 15.12 25.30 -9.27
N GLU A 310 13.92 25.56 -9.80
CA GLU A 310 12.72 25.71 -9.00
C GLU A 310 11.84 24.46 -9.07
N VAL A 311 11.31 24.07 -7.93
CA VAL A 311 10.32 23.01 -7.76
C VAL A 311 9.11 23.62 -7.09
N TRP A 312 7.95 23.53 -7.73
CA TRP A 312 6.68 24.00 -7.20
C TRP A 312 5.82 22.83 -6.75
N PHE A 313 5.17 22.96 -5.61
CA PHE A 313 4.35 21.89 -5.03
C PHE A 313 2.87 22.17 -5.23
N THR A 314 2.04 21.13 -5.27
CA THR A 314 0.58 21.28 -5.27
C THR A 314 0.04 21.75 -3.93
N ARG A 315 0.81 21.56 -2.86
CA ARG A 315 0.48 21.91 -1.49
C ARG A 315 1.73 22.45 -0.77
N PRO A 316 1.59 23.39 0.17
CA PRO A 316 2.72 23.91 0.91
C PRO A 316 3.48 22.83 1.72
N ILE A 317 4.80 22.86 1.64
CA ILE A 317 5.74 21.96 2.34
C ILE A 317 6.36 22.66 3.54
N ARG A 318 6.48 21.96 4.67
CA ARG A 318 7.13 22.47 5.90
C ARG A 318 8.57 22.85 5.61
N VAL A 319 8.94 24.10 5.89
CA VAL A 319 10.28 24.65 5.72
C VAL A 319 11.31 23.85 6.51
N ALA A 320 10.96 23.35 7.69
CA ALA A 320 11.83 22.49 8.50
C ALA A 320 12.24 21.17 7.81
N THR A 321 11.49 20.73 6.81
CA THR A 321 11.81 19.54 6.00
C THR A 321 12.57 19.86 4.71
N LEU A 322 12.74 21.15 4.39
CA LEU A 322 13.55 21.61 3.25
C LEU A 322 15.01 21.71 3.69
N HIS A 323 15.85 20.77 3.24
CA HIS A 323 17.29 20.78 3.52
C HIS A 323 18.08 20.25 2.32
N GLU A 324 19.41 20.38 2.34
CA GLU A 324 20.22 20.02 1.17
C GLU A 324 20.00 18.56 0.71
N ALA A 325 19.68 17.63 1.62
CA ALA A 325 19.44 16.24 1.25
C ALA A 325 18.03 15.96 0.72
N SER A 326 17.08 16.87 0.92
CA SER A 326 15.73 16.72 0.39
C SER A 326 15.66 17.09 -1.10
N VAL A 327 16.40 18.11 -1.54
CA VAL A 327 16.53 18.45 -2.95
C VAL A 327 17.96 18.88 -3.26
N PHE A 328 18.63 18.18 -4.20
CA PHE A 328 20.03 18.47 -4.55
C PHE A 328 20.33 18.20 -6.02
N LEU A 329 21.44 18.80 -6.47
CA LEU A 329 22.02 18.66 -7.79
C LEU A 329 23.37 17.94 -7.69
N THR A 330 23.60 16.98 -8.59
CA THR A 330 24.86 16.23 -8.71
C THR A 330 25.41 16.43 -10.12
N ALA A 331 26.66 16.87 -10.23
CA ALA A 331 27.42 16.90 -11.46
C ALA A 331 28.16 15.56 -11.65
N ILE A 332 28.03 14.95 -12.82
CA ILE A 332 28.66 13.70 -13.21
C ILE A 332 29.61 13.99 -14.35
N LEU A 333 30.90 13.94 -14.03
CA LEU A 333 32.01 14.27 -14.91
C LEU A 333 32.68 12.99 -15.41
N ARG A 334 33.11 12.97 -16.68
CA ARG A 334 33.98 11.90 -17.18
C ARG A 334 35.42 12.18 -16.74
N ASP A 335 36.05 11.20 -16.11
CA ASP A 335 37.46 11.24 -15.79
C ASP A 335 38.27 11.06 -17.08
N ARG A 336 39.07 12.06 -17.44
CA ARG A 336 39.82 12.08 -18.72
C ARG A 336 40.82 10.93 -18.82
N ASP A 337 41.33 10.44 -17.68
CA ASP A 337 42.42 9.46 -17.67
C ASP A 337 41.94 8.01 -17.60
N ALA A 338 40.70 7.77 -17.15
CA ALA A 338 40.28 6.43 -16.73
C ALA A 338 38.86 6.03 -17.15
N ASP A 339 38.16 6.87 -17.93
CA ASP A 339 36.78 6.64 -18.39
C ASP A 339 35.72 6.43 -17.29
N TYR A 340 36.09 6.54 -16.02
CA TYR A 340 35.17 6.51 -14.89
C TYR A 340 34.34 7.79 -14.82
N LEU A 341 33.13 7.67 -14.29
CA LEU A 341 32.29 8.81 -13.97
C LEU A 341 32.52 9.23 -12.51
N ARG A 342 32.93 10.48 -12.30
CA ARG A 342 33.04 11.09 -10.97
C ARG A 342 31.79 11.90 -10.69
N SER A 343 31.07 11.51 -9.65
CA SER A 343 29.91 12.25 -9.15
C SER A 343 30.34 13.25 -8.09
N ARG A 344 29.98 14.52 -8.26
CA ARG A 344 30.21 15.60 -7.30
C ARG A 344 28.89 16.29 -6.99
N ARG A 345 28.58 16.41 -5.71
CA ARG A 345 27.40 17.17 -5.28
C ARG A 345 27.67 18.65 -5.43
N VAL A 346 26.74 19.36 -6.06
CA VAL A 346 26.81 20.82 -6.22
C VAL A 346 26.46 21.46 -4.87
N PRO A 347 27.35 22.26 -4.27
CA PRO A 347 27.08 22.93 -3.00
C PRO A 347 26.03 24.02 -3.22
N THR A 348 25.09 24.17 -2.28
CA THR A 348 23.97 25.11 -2.37
C THR A 348 24.04 26.17 -1.28
N ASP A 349 23.70 27.43 -1.63
CA ASP A 349 23.77 28.57 -0.71
C ASP A 349 22.55 28.61 0.22
N GLY A 350 22.78 28.35 1.51
CA GLY A 350 21.80 28.56 2.57
C GLY A 350 21.87 29.96 3.13
N ARG A 351 21.37 30.96 2.41
CA ARG A 351 21.32 32.35 2.92
C ARG A 351 20.36 32.52 4.10
N HIS A 352 19.41 31.61 4.26
CA HIS A 352 18.42 31.64 5.33
C HIS A 352 18.49 30.35 6.16
N ASP A 353 18.84 30.51 7.43
CA ASP A 353 18.45 29.62 8.52
C ASP A 353 18.71 28.11 8.32
N LYS A 354 19.98 27.66 8.37
CA LYS A 354 20.45 26.25 8.29
C LYS A 354 20.00 25.41 7.06
N SER A 355 18.90 25.74 6.39
CA SER A 355 18.42 25.14 5.17
C SER A 355 19.23 25.72 4.01
N ARG A 356 20.05 24.88 3.39
CA ARG A 356 20.84 25.22 2.20
C ARG A 356 20.04 25.33 0.91
N VAL A 357 18.71 25.35 1.01
CA VAL A 357 17.79 25.43 -0.12
C VAL A 357 16.81 26.58 0.14
N GLU A 358 16.53 27.40 -0.88
CA GLU A 358 15.75 28.62 -0.74
C GLU A 358 14.25 28.31 -0.83
N PRO A 359 13.44 28.51 0.24
CA PRO A 359 12.00 28.32 0.16
C PRO A 359 11.37 29.42 -0.71
N LEU A 360 10.44 29.02 -1.60
CA LEU A 360 9.63 29.93 -2.42
C LEU A 360 8.20 30.00 -1.87
N ASP A 361 7.57 31.17 -2.01
CA ASP A 361 6.19 31.39 -1.57
C ASP A 361 5.97 30.99 -0.10
N ARG A 362 6.81 31.56 0.77
CA ARG A 362 6.85 31.21 2.20
C ARG A 362 5.71 31.90 2.95
N HIS A 363 4.90 31.09 3.63
CA HIS A 363 3.86 31.55 4.55
C HIS A 363 4.07 30.88 5.92
N GLY A 364 4.74 31.59 6.84
CA GLY A 364 5.07 31.03 8.16
C GLY A 364 6.12 29.93 8.09
N ASP A 365 5.74 28.71 8.51
CA ASP A 365 6.58 27.51 8.55
C ASP A 365 6.43 26.62 7.31
N VAL A 366 5.67 27.05 6.30
CA VAL A 366 5.47 26.33 5.03
C VAL A 366 5.88 27.15 3.82
N ALA A 367 6.17 26.47 2.71
CA ALA A 367 6.58 27.04 1.43
C ALA A 367 5.85 26.35 0.26
N GLY A 368 5.34 27.14 -0.69
CA GLY A 368 4.69 26.64 -1.91
C GLY A 368 5.66 26.04 -2.93
N GLY A 369 6.95 26.36 -2.81
CA GLY A 369 8.00 25.81 -3.66
C GLY A 369 9.37 25.89 -3.03
N VAL A 370 10.38 25.47 -3.78
CA VAL A 370 11.78 25.50 -3.36
C VAL A 370 12.68 25.80 -4.55
N ARG A 371 13.74 26.57 -4.33
CA ARG A 371 14.74 26.95 -5.32
C ARG A 371 16.13 26.48 -4.89
N LEU A 372 16.78 25.72 -5.77
CA LEU A 372 18.19 25.36 -5.63
C LEU A 372 19.04 26.42 -6.31
N ARG A 373 19.90 27.06 -5.52
CA ARG A 373 20.95 27.95 -6.00
C ARG A 373 22.30 27.42 -5.55
N PRO A 374 23.20 27.08 -6.48
CA PRO A 374 24.57 26.76 -6.11
C PRO A 374 25.26 27.93 -5.41
N THR A 375 26.32 27.64 -4.66
CA THR A 375 27.07 28.70 -3.99
C THR A 375 27.72 29.64 -5.00
N ARG A 376 27.82 30.94 -4.65
CA ARG A 376 28.49 31.93 -5.51
C ARG A 376 29.91 31.51 -5.89
N GLU A 377 30.67 30.97 -4.94
CA GLU A 377 32.03 30.47 -5.16
C GLU A 377 32.05 29.31 -6.16
N TRP A 378 31.10 28.39 -6.06
CA TRP A 378 30.99 27.28 -7.00
C TRP A 378 30.62 27.76 -8.40
N LEU A 379 29.66 28.69 -8.53
CA LEU A 379 29.29 29.29 -9.81
C LEU A 379 30.48 30.01 -10.47
N GLN A 380 31.23 30.79 -9.70
CA GLN A 380 32.40 31.52 -10.19
C GLN A 380 33.49 30.60 -10.69
N ASN A 381 33.72 29.47 -10.01
CA ASN A 381 34.80 28.55 -10.36
C ASN A 381 34.39 27.59 -11.48
N GLU A 382 33.18 27.03 -11.41
CA GLU A 382 32.78 25.90 -12.25
C GLU A 382 31.92 26.33 -13.45
N VAL A 383 31.18 27.43 -13.35
CA VAL A 383 30.24 27.85 -14.42
C VAL A 383 30.75 29.06 -15.19
N THR A 384 31.06 30.16 -14.49
CA THR A 384 31.48 31.42 -15.14
C THR A 384 33.00 31.58 -15.19
N GLY A 385 33.75 30.61 -14.66
CA GLY A 385 35.20 30.66 -14.52
C GLY A 385 35.95 30.44 -15.83
N LYS A 386 37.28 30.58 -15.78
CA LYS A 386 38.15 30.32 -16.94
C LYS A 386 38.45 28.83 -17.12
N TYR A 387 38.56 28.08 -16.02
CA TYR A 387 39.00 26.69 -15.99
C TYR A 387 38.03 25.83 -15.17
N SER A 388 37.12 25.12 -15.86
CA SER A 388 36.27 24.11 -15.26
C SER A 388 36.21 22.87 -16.15
N ASN A 389 36.16 21.71 -15.52
CA ASN A 389 35.95 20.44 -16.21
C ASN A 389 34.50 20.29 -16.72
N LEU A 390 33.58 21.17 -16.32
CA LEU A 390 32.21 21.17 -16.85
C LEU A 390 32.17 21.61 -18.31
N PHE A 391 33.16 22.39 -18.77
CA PHE A 391 33.19 22.96 -20.12
C PHE A 391 33.37 21.93 -21.24
N ASP A 392 33.85 20.72 -20.95
CA ASP A 392 33.94 19.64 -21.92
C ASP A 392 32.58 18.94 -22.17
N GLY A 393 31.53 19.41 -21.48
CA GLY A 393 30.25 18.75 -21.38
C GLY A 393 30.12 17.97 -20.06
N VAL A 394 28.93 18.04 -19.47
CA VAL A 394 28.66 17.45 -18.16
C VAL A 394 27.25 16.88 -18.10
N ARG A 395 27.10 15.79 -17.36
CA ARG A 395 25.80 15.27 -16.97
C ARG A 395 25.41 15.84 -15.62
N PHE A 396 24.18 16.33 -15.48
CA PHE A 396 23.60 16.66 -14.20
C PHE A 396 22.49 15.70 -13.83
N GLU A 397 22.39 15.40 -12.54
CA GLU A 397 21.25 14.72 -11.94
C GLU A 397 20.66 15.60 -10.84
N LEU A 398 19.39 15.96 -10.98
CA LEU A 398 18.64 16.66 -9.94
C LEU A 398 17.69 15.67 -9.27
N THR A 399 17.86 15.53 -7.97
CA THR A 399 17.11 14.61 -7.12
C THR A 399 16.18 15.38 -6.18
N ILE A 400 14.92 14.99 -6.15
CA ILE A 400 13.91 15.38 -5.17
C ILE A 400 13.56 14.13 -4.36
N ARG A 401 13.89 14.17 -3.06
CA ARG A 401 13.67 13.09 -2.10
C ARG A 401 12.32 13.27 -1.39
N GLY A 402 11.29 12.61 -1.90
CA GLY A 402 9.92 12.77 -1.44
C GLY A 402 9.73 12.32 0.01
N GLN A 403 10.46 11.26 0.40
CA GLN A 403 10.45 10.70 1.75
C GLN A 403 11.05 11.61 2.83
N LEU A 404 11.74 12.69 2.45
CA LEU A 404 12.26 13.70 3.39
C LEU A 404 11.37 14.93 3.51
N LEU A 405 10.44 15.13 2.57
CA LEU A 405 9.60 16.33 2.48
C LEU A 405 8.22 16.07 3.09
N ARG A 406 7.70 17.02 3.87
CA ARG A 406 6.38 16.90 4.52
C ARG A 406 5.53 18.15 4.32
N ASP A 407 4.24 18.00 4.03
CA ASP A 407 3.31 19.12 4.09
C ASP A 407 2.98 19.55 5.53
N HIS A 408 2.17 20.61 5.67
CA HIS A 408 1.66 21.05 6.98
C HIS A 408 0.94 19.95 7.77
N CYS A 409 0.41 18.92 7.10
CA CYS A 409 -0.23 17.76 7.71
C CYS A 409 0.73 16.62 8.02
N GLY A 410 2.03 16.77 7.78
CA GLY A 410 3.00 15.70 8.00
C GLY A 410 2.90 14.56 6.98
N ARG A 411 2.30 14.79 5.81
CA ARG A 411 2.22 13.79 4.72
C ARG A 411 3.47 13.85 3.86
N MET A 412 4.00 12.69 3.47
CA MET A 412 5.15 12.62 2.56
C MET A 412 4.82 13.16 1.18
N LEU A 413 5.81 13.80 0.53
CA LEU A 413 5.71 14.22 -0.87
C LEU A 413 5.81 13.01 -1.81
N ASP A 414 4.94 12.95 -2.82
CA ASP A 414 5.23 12.21 -4.05
C ASP A 414 5.97 13.16 -4.99
N ALA A 415 7.28 12.98 -5.12
CA ALA A 415 8.13 13.89 -5.88
C ALA A 415 7.94 13.79 -7.39
N ARG A 416 7.18 12.80 -7.89
CA ARG A 416 6.92 12.65 -9.33
C ARG A 416 6.05 13.81 -9.81
N PRO A 417 6.50 14.59 -10.81
CA PRO A 417 5.70 15.66 -11.41
C PRO A 417 4.35 15.13 -11.90
N ILE A 418 3.30 15.96 -11.79
CA ILE A 418 1.95 15.57 -12.23
C ILE A 418 1.91 15.22 -13.72
N ASP A 419 2.69 15.94 -14.53
CA ASP A 419 2.69 15.81 -15.98
C ASP A 419 3.71 14.78 -16.50
N ALA A 420 4.49 14.14 -15.61
CA ALA A 420 5.42 13.11 -16.03
C ALA A 420 4.66 11.89 -16.60
N ARG A 421 5.04 11.46 -17.81
CA ARG A 421 4.38 10.35 -18.53
C ARG A 421 4.25 9.10 -17.64
N GLY A 422 3.02 8.59 -17.57
CA GLY A 422 2.64 7.47 -16.71
C GLY A 422 1.82 7.97 -15.54
N HIS A 423 0.49 7.96 -15.69
CA HIS A 423 -0.46 8.17 -14.61
C HIS A 423 -0.39 7.00 -13.60
N GLY A 424 0.76 6.84 -12.95
CA GLY A 424 0.89 5.96 -11.80
C GLY A 424 0.18 6.60 -10.63
N GLU A 425 -0.53 5.77 -9.85
CA GLU A 425 -1.09 6.15 -8.55
C GLU A 425 -0.04 6.89 -7.72
N ALA A 426 -0.47 7.96 -7.03
CA ALA A 426 0.43 8.74 -6.19
C ALA A 426 1.04 7.85 -5.09
N ARG A 427 2.33 8.03 -4.81
CA ARG A 427 3.10 7.19 -3.88
C ARG A 427 3.73 8.07 -2.80
N PRO A 428 3.33 7.93 -1.53
CA PRO A 428 3.95 8.67 -0.44
C PRO A 428 5.45 8.41 -0.40
N GLY A 429 6.24 9.49 -0.35
CA GLY A 429 7.68 9.40 -0.25
C GLY A 429 8.39 8.99 -1.54
N GLY A 430 7.67 8.94 -2.67
CA GLY A 430 8.26 8.64 -3.97
C GLY A 430 9.32 9.69 -4.35
N ASP A 431 10.50 9.22 -4.74
CA ASP A 431 11.60 10.09 -5.18
C ASP A 431 11.48 10.39 -6.67
N PHE A 432 12.01 11.53 -7.08
CA PHE A 432 12.14 11.92 -8.47
C PHE A 432 13.58 12.28 -8.78
N VAL A 433 14.14 11.61 -9.77
CA VAL A 433 15.47 11.90 -10.31
C VAL A 433 15.29 12.27 -11.76
N SER A 434 15.76 13.46 -12.11
CA SER A 434 15.86 13.91 -13.50
C SER A 434 17.31 14.08 -13.87
N ALA A 435 17.67 13.66 -15.08
CA ALA A 435 19.01 13.81 -15.62
C ALA A 435 18.96 14.58 -16.94
N PHE A 436 19.93 15.46 -17.15
CA PHE A 436 20.13 16.14 -18.43
C PHE A 436 21.62 16.30 -18.71
N GLN A 437 21.96 16.42 -19.99
CA GLN A 437 23.33 16.71 -20.44
C GLN A 437 23.44 18.19 -20.76
N VAL A 438 24.59 18.79 -20.49
CA VAL A 438 24.95 20.14 -20.92
C VAL A 438 26.09 20.01 -21.93
N GLY A 439 25.94 20.67 -23.08
CA GLY A 439 26.95 20.68 -24.14
C GLY A 439 28.26 21.37 -23.74
N SER A 440 29.28 21.22 -24.58
CA SER A 440 30.57 21.89 -24.38
C SER A 440 30.45 23.42 -24.51
N ALA A 441 31.23 24.15 -23.71
CA ALA A 441 31.31 25.61 -23.78
C ALA A 441 32.23 26.11 -24.92
N GLU A 442 32.97 25.23 -25.61
CA GLU A 442 33.94 25.62 -26.65
C GLU A 442 33.28 26.25 -27.89
N GLY A 443 32.06 25.81 -28.25
CA GLY A 443 31.28 26.45 -29.32
C GLY A 443 30.90 27.90 -29.01
N TYR A 444 30.90 28.30 -27.73
CA TYR A 444 30.54 29.63 -27.28
C TYR A 444 31.75 30.58 -27.16
N ARG A 445 32.90 30.08 -26.69
CA ARG A 445 34.11 30.92 -26.52
C ARG A 445 34.67 31.45 -27.83
N GLN A 446 34.40 30.81 -28.98
CA GLN A 446 34.80 31.32 -30.29
C GLN A 446 33.97 32.52 -30.77
N ILE A 447 32.83 32.82 -30.14
CA ILE A 447 31.88 33.86 -30.60
C ILE A 447 32.02 35.17 -29.81
N ARG A 448 32.63 35.17 -28.62
CA ARG A 448 33.04 36.44 -27.97
C ARG A 448 34.32 36.91 -28.64
N PRO A 449 34.28 37.97 -29.47
CA PRO A 449 35.50 38.56 -29.98
C PRO A 449 36.25 39.10 -28.76
N ASP A 450 37.54 38.79 -28.67
CA ASP A 450 38.47 39.51 -27.81
C ASP A 450 38.39 40.99 -28.19
N GLY A 451 37.55 41.75 -27.47
CA GLY A 451 37.08 43.04 -27.92
C GLY A 451 36.46 43.82 -26.79
N GLU A 452 37.31 44.14 -25.81
CA GLU A 452 37.39 45.40 -25.06
C GLU A 452 38.26 45.13 -23.82
N ASP A 453 39.57 45.14 -24.06
CA ASP A 453 40.51 45.53 -23.01
C ASP A 453 40.20 47.01 -22.70
N GLU A 454 39.37 47.26 -21.70
CA GLU A 454 39.29 48.59 -21.06
C GLU A 454 40.50 48.73 -20.12
N GLU A 455 41.37 49.68 -20.47
CA GLU A 455 42.41 50.29 -19.63
C GLU A 455 41.86 50.96 -18.37
#